data_AF-A0ABD3ER82-F1
#
_entry.id   AF-A0ABD3ER82-F1
#
_cell.length_a   1.000
_cell.length_b   1.000
_cell.length_c   1.000
_cell.angle_alpha   90.00
_cell.angle_beta   90.00
_cell.angle_gamma   90.00
#
_symmetry.space_group_name_H-M   'P 1'
#
loop_
_entity.id
_entity.type
_entity.pdbx_description
1 polymer ?
#
loop_
_entity_poly.entity_id
_entity_poly.type
_entity_poly.pdbx_seq_one_letter_code
_entity_poly.pdbx_strand_id
1 'polypeptide(L)'
;MLRRKRVANLFRPRLGGVDLRIFRDNFEALGGTSEKPKGKRSPSETSVATPTYVSSKRVRAKKRLEQFKDGVSLIEQIQQSANADITKLLVFFRQEAGRRADSEPERWREERTERESAEKQDWEKREEDRRVELAAAEARLNQLREDDRLHREEEAKKEVALKQERDQERADERRRHEERMELQRAEARQRHEQMMILLSKLGGST
;
A
#
# COMPACT_ATOMS: atom_id res chain seq x y z
N MET A 1 -75.56 -8.90 -25.99
CA MET A 1 -76.12 -7.74 -26.71
C MET A 1 -76.36 -6.60 -25.74
N LEU A 2 -75.81 -5.42 -26.01
CA LEU A 2 -76.08 -4.20 -25.27
C LEU A 2 -77.58 -3.85 -25.30
N ARG A 3 -78.11 -3.30 -24.20
CA ARG A 3 -79.14 -2.28 -24.28
C ARG A 3 -78.79 -1.09 -23.39
N ARG A 4 -78.51 0.03 -24.05
CA ARG A 4 -78.48 1.38 -23.48
C ARG A 4 -79.86 1.79 -22.98
N LYS A 5 -79.91 2.47 -21.84
CA LYS A 5 -80.85 3.58 -21.63
C LYS A 5 -80.08 4.74 -21.01
N ARG A 6 -80.06 5.88 -21.71
CA ARG A 6 -79.73 7.19 -21.15
C ARG A 6 -81.04 7.86 -20.76
N VAL A 7 -81.15 8.33 -19.52
CA VAL A 7 -81.92 9.55 -19.19
C VAL A 7 -81.02 10.40 -18.29
N ALA A 8 -81.07 11.69 -18.56
CA ALA A 8 -80.04 12.69 -18.32
C ALA A 8 -79.68 12.94 -16.85
N ASN A 9 -78.40 13.22 -16.64
CA ASN A 9 -77.91 14.07 -15.55
C ASN A 9 -78.70 15.38 -15.51
N LEU A 10 -79.02 15.87 -14.30
CA LEU A 10 -78.69 17.25 -13.90
C LEU A 10 -78.95 17.45 -12.40
N PHE A 11 -77.89 17.87 -11.71
CA PHE A 11 -77.82 18.41 -10.35
C PHE A 11 -77.95 17.45 -9.15
N ARG A 12 -76.84 16.77 -8.83
CA ARG A 12 -76.31 16.89 -7.46
C ARG A 12 -75.91 18.36 -7.27
N PRO A 13 -76.12 18.99 -6.09
CA PRO A 13 -75.04 18.81 -5.13
C PRO A 13 -75.45 18.92 -3.64
N ARG A 14 -74.66 18.21 -2.83
CA ARG A 14 -74.24 18.50 -1.45
C ARG A 14 -75.24 18.25 -0.31
N LEU A 15 -74.72 17.48 0.66
CA LEU A 15 -75.27 17.11 1.96
C LEU A 15 -76.22 15.91 1.86
N GLY A 16 -75.62 14.74 2.09
CA GLY A 16 -76.30 13.45 2.12
C GLY A 16 -77.57 13.52 2.94
N GLY A 17 -78.63 12.91 2.41
CA GLY A 17 -80.01 12.95 2.91
C GLY A 17 -80.16 12.54 4.36
N VAL A 18 -79.81 13.45 5.26
CA VAL A 18 -80.40 13.56 6.58
C VAL A 18 -81.62 14.43 6.38
N ASP A 19 -82.77 13.84 6.65
CA ASP A 19 -84.06 14.45 6.44
C ASP A 19 -84.15 15.79 7.20
N LEU A 20 -84.08 16.91 6.47
CA LEU A 20 -84.15 18.25 7.04
C LEU A 20 -85.51 18.54 7.69
N ARG A 21 -86.51 17.67 7.47
CA ARG A 21 -87.78 17.67 8.21
C ARG A 21 -87.55 17.55 9.72
N ILE A 22 -86.55 16.78 10.17
CA ILE A 22 -86.24 16.63 11.59
C ILE A 22 -85.82 17.96 12.23
N PHE A 23 -85.08 18.79 11.49
CA PHE A 23 -84.70 20.12 11.97
C PHE A 23 -85.86 21.12 11.91
N ARG A 24 -86.78 20.94 10.96
CA ARG A 24 -87.97 21.78 10.84
C ARG A 24 -89.00 21.48 11.93
N ASP A 25 -89.23 20.19 12.20
CA ASP A 25 -90.22 19.72 13.17
C ASP A 25 -89.75 19.90 14.62
N ASN A 26 -88.42 19.90 14.85
CA ASN A 26 -87.82 20.17 16.17
C ASN A 26 -87.27 21.60 16.31
N PHE A 27 -87.61 22.52 15.41
CA PHE A 27 -87.07 23.88 15.40
C PHE A 27 -87.39 24.64 16.70
N GLU A 28 -88.59 24.47 17.26
CA GLU A 28 -88.98 25.07 18.55
C GLU A 28 -88.24 24.43 19.74
N ALA A 29 -88.04 23.11 19.72
CA ALA A 29 -87.32 22.39 20.78
C ALA A 29 -85.82 22.73 20.80
N LEU A 30 -85.25 23.13 19.66
CA LEU A 30 -83.86 23.57 19.51
C LEU A 30 -83.67 25.08 19.78
N GLY A 31 -84.70 25.77 20.26
CA GLY A 31 -84.62 27.18 20.64
C GLY A 31 -84.74 28.16 19.48
N GLY A 32 -85.31 27.72 18.35
CA GLY A 32 -85.67 28.59 17.23
C GLY A 32 -86.86 29.46 17.58
N THR A 33 -86.63 30.65 18.14
CA THR A 33 -87.69 31.63 18.37
C THR A 33 -88.11 32.24 17.03
N SER A 34 -89.35 32.01 16.61
CA SER A 34 -89.96 32.79 15.53
C SER A 34 -90.08 34.24 15.99
N GLU A 35 -89.42 35.16 15.29
CA GLU A 35 -89.54 36.58 15.58
C GLU A 35 -90.95 37.09 15.23
N LYS A 36 -91.68 37.60 16.24
CA LYS A 36 -92.32 38.94 16.31
C LYS A 36 -93.39 39.01 17.42
N PRO A 37 -93.75 40.19 17.97
CA PRO A 37 -92.93 41.33 18.37
C PRO A 37 -93.22 41.83 19.81
N LYS A 38 -92.33 42.68 20.35
CA LYS A 38 -92.51 43.61 21.49
C LYS A 38 -92.86 43.03 22.87
N GLY A 39 -91.84 42.95 23.73
CA GLY A 39 -91.99 43.02 25.17
C GLY A 39 -90.69 43.46 25.82
N LYS A 40 -90.62 44.70 26.31
CA LYS A 40 -89.47 45.20 27.08
C LYS A 40 -89.30 44.32 28.32
N ARG A 41 -88.16 43.65 28.49
CA ARG A 41 -87.75 43.07 29.77
C ARG A 41 -86.46 43.73 30.21
N SER A 42 -86.54 44.38 31.36
CA SER A 42 -85.45 45.03 32.09
C SER A 42 -84.39 44.01 32.51
N PRO A 43 -83.11 44.40 32.65
CA PRO A 43 -82.10 43.52 33.21
C PRO A 43 -82.31 43.49 34.74
N SER A 44 -82.71 42.33 35.26
CA SER A 44 -82.67 42.09 36.70
C SER A 44 -81.24 41.73 37.10
N GLU A 45 -80.77 42.44 38.11
CA GLU A 45 -79.42 42.42 38.64
C GLU A 45 -78.99 41.06 39.21
N THR A 46 -77.68 40.84 39.10
CA THR A 46 -76.77 40.12 40.00
C THR A 46 -77.38 39.03 40.89
N SER A 47 -77.31 37.79 40.39
CA SER A 47 -77.31 36.59 41.21
C SER A 47 -75.93 35.96 41.15
N VAL A 48 -75.36 35.64 42.31
CA VAL A 48 -74.17 34.79 42.47
C VAL A 48 -74.52 33.43 41.87
N ALA A 49 -74.33 33.32 40.56
CA ALA A 49 -74.80 32.18 39.80
C ALA A 49 -73.84 31.02 39.99
N THR A 50 -74.30 29.97 40.69
CA THR A 50 -73.75 28.63 40.53
C THR A 50 -73.60 28.34 39.03
N PRO A 51 -72.43 27.89 38.57
CA PRO A 51 -72.14 27.80 37.15
C PRO A 51 -73.17 26.90 36.47
N THR A 52 -73.94 27.47 35.56
CA THR A 52 -74.88 26.70 34.74
C THR A 52 -74.13 25.63 33.96
N TYR A 53 -74.76 24.49 33.74
CA TYR A 53 -74.17 23.33 33.03
C TYR A 53 -73.44 23.73 31.73
N VAL A 54 -73.98 24.69 30.98
CA VAL A 54 -73.39 25.24 29.75
C VAL A 54 -72.07 25.98 30.00
N SER A 55 -71.99 26.79 31.07
CA SER A 55 -70.76 27.48 31.49
C SER A 55 -69.67 26.46 31.84
N SER A 56 -70.00 25.47 32.66
CA SER A 56 -69.08 24.39 33.04
C SER A 56 -68.59 23.57 31.84
N LYS A 57 -69.43 23.35 30.82
CA LYS A 57 -69.02 22.70 29.56
C LYS A 57 -68.04 23.56 28.77
N ARG A 58 -68.26 24.88 28.67
CA ARG A 58 -67.35 25.81 28.00
C ARG A 58 -65.99 25.88 28.69
N VAL A 59 -65.96 25.96 30.01
CA VAL A 59 -64.71 25.96 30.79
C VAL A 59 -63.96 24.63 30.60
N ARG A 60 -64.68 23.49 30.65
CA ARG A 60 -64.08 22.17 30.42
C ARG A 60 -63.55 22.01 28.99
N ALA A 61 -64.23 22.56 27.99
CA ALA A 61 -63.76 22.58 26.60
C ALA A 61 -62.51 23.44 26.44
N LYS A 62 -62.48 24.64 27.04
CA LYS A 62 -61.28 25.50 27.05
C LYS A 62 -60.08 24.80 27.67
N LYS A 63 -60.26 24.16 28.83
CA LYS A 63 -59.21 23.40 29.51
C LYS A 63 -58.66 22.25 28.65
N ARG A 64 -59.54 21.54 27.92
CA ARG A 64 -59.09 20.50 26.97
C ARG A 64 -58.29 21.09 25.81
N LEU A 65 -58.70 22.24 25.29
CA LEU A 65 -58.00 22.92 24.19
C LEU A 65 -56.61 23.40 24.62
N GLU A 66 -56.51 23.92 25.85
CA GLU A 66 -55.25 24.36 26.46
C GLU A 66 -54.28 23.18 26.66
N GLN A 67 -54.78 22.06 27.18
CA GLN A 67 -54.00 20.81 27.27
C GLN A 67 -53.52 20.32 25.89
N PHE A 68 -54.34 20.43 24.85
CA PHE A 68 -53.92 20.10 23.49
C PHE A 68 -52.83 21.04 22.99
N LYS A 69 -52.94 22.34 23.26
CA LYS A 69 -51.93 23.35 22.87
C LYS A 69 -50.59 23.08 23.55
N ASP A 70 -50.59 22.77 24.84
CA ASP A 70 -49.39 22.46 25.60
C ASP A 70 -48.75 21.16 25.10
N GLY A 71 -49.57 20.14 24.81
CA GLY A 71 -49.11 18.87 24.22
C GLY A 71 -48.45 19.04 22.85
N VAL A 72 -49.03 19.87 21.98
CA VAL A 72 -48.43 20.20 20.67
C VAL A 72 -47.10 20.93 20.84
N SER A 73 -47.03 21.91 21.74
CA SER A 73 -45.80 22.65 22.02
C SER A 73 -44.67 21.75 22.53
N LEU A 74 -44.99 20.76 23.38
CA LEU A 74 -43.99 19.82 23.90
C LEU A 74 -43.45 18.90 22.78
N ILE A 75 -44.33 18.38 21.93
CA ILE A 75 -43.93 17.55 20.79
C ILE A 75 -43.03 18.34 19.84
N GLU A 76 -43.36 19.61 19.59
CA GLU A 76 -42.57 20.48 18.73
C GLU A 76 -41.16 20.73 19.29
N GLN A 77 -41.02 20.95 20.61
CA GLN A 77 -39.71 21.08 21.26
C GLN A 77 -38.88 19.79 21.20
N ILE A 78 -39.51 18.63 21.45
CA ILE A 78 -38.84 17.33 21.34
C ILE A 78 -38.36 17.10 19.90
N GLN A 79 -39.20 17.43 18.92
CA GLN A 79 -38.84 17.28 17.51
C GLN A 79 -37.71 18.24 17.11
N GLN A 80 -37.72 19.49 17.58
CA GLN A 80 -36.64 20.45 17.32
C GLN A 80 -35.31 20.01 17.93
N SER A 81 -35.31 19.50 19.16
CA SER A 81 -34.09 18.98 19.81
C SER A 81 -33.54 17.74 19.08
N ALA A 82 -34.41 16.79 18.75
CA ALA A 82 -34.03 15.60 17.97
C ALA A 82 -33.47 15.98 16.58
N ASN A 83 -34.10 16.93 15.89
CA ASN A 83 -33.62 17.42 14.60
C ASN A 83 -32.26 18.13 14.72
N ALA A 84 -32.05 18.89 15.79
CA ALA A 84 -30.77 19.55 16.05
C ALA A 84 -29.64 18.54 16.28
N ASP A 85 -29.91 17.46 17.01
CA ASP A 85 -28.91 16.42 17.27
C ASP A 85 -28.63 15.57 16.03
N ILE A 86 -29.65 15.24 15.24
CA ILE A 86 -29.47 14.60 13.92
C ILE A 86 -28.62 15.48 13.01
N THR A 87 -28.87 16.79 12.99
CA THR A 87 -28.11 17.73 12.18
C THR A 87 -26.64 17.80 12.60
N LYS A 88 -26.35 17.84 13.91
CA LYS A 88 -24.97 17.76 14.43
C LYS A 88 -24.29 16.46 14.01
N LEU A 89 -24.99 15.34 14.10
CA LEU A 89 -24.46 14.03 13.73
C LEU A 89 -24.12 13.97 12.23
N LEU A 90 -25.00 14.50 11.38
CA LEU A 90 -24.78 14.58 9.92
C LEU A 90 -23.56 15.45 9.58
N VAL A 91 -23.38 16.58 10.28
CA VAL A 91 -22.20 17.44 10.10
C VAL A 91 -20.92 16.72 10.51
N PHE A 92 -20.93 16.00 11.63
CA PHE A 92 -19.79 15.21 12.10
C PHE A 92 -19.38 14.14 11.07
N PHE A 93 -20.34 13.34 10.58
CA PHE A 93 -20.05 12.32 9.58
C PHE A 93 -19.57 12.90 8.25
N ARG A 94 -20.10 14.06 7.83
CA ARG A 94 -19.61 14.76 6.64
C ARG A 94 -18.16 15.21 6.80
N GLN A 95 -17.81 15.75 7.97
CA GLN A 95 -16.44 16.18 8.28
C GLN A 95 -15.48 14.99 8.38
N GLU A 96 -15.92 13.89 9.00
CA GLU A 96 -15.12 12.67 9.10
C GLU A 96 -14.92 11.98 7.75
N ALA A 97 -15.96 11.96 6.90
CA ALA A 97 -15.87 11.47 5.53
C ALA A 97 -14.87 12.30 4.71
N GLY A 98 -14.87 13.64 4.84
CA GLY A 98 -13.87 14.50 4.19
C GLY A 98 -12.44 14.18 4.64
N ARG A 99 -12.21 14.10 5.95
CA ARG A 99 -10.87 13.77 6.49
C ARG A 99 -10.36 12.40 6.03
N ARG A 100 -11.23 11.40 5.94
CA ARG A 100 -10.84 10.07 5.42
C ARG A 100 -10.59 10.11 3.91
N ALA A 101 -11.45 10.79 3.16
CA ALA A 101 -11.29 10.94 1.71
C ALA A 101 -9.96 11.63 1.32
N ASP A 102 -9.48 12.56 2.14
CA ASP A 102 -8.21 13.25 1.89
C ASP A 102 -6.98 12.45 2.34
N SER A 103 -7.10 11.58 3.36
CA SER A 103 -5.95 10.88 3.98
C SER A 103 -5.74 9.45 3.53
N GLU A 104 -6.78 8.72 3.11
CA GLU A 104 -6.64 7.37 2.55
C GLU A 104 -5.87 7.30 1.22
N PRO A 105 -6.10 8.18 0.22
CA PRO A 105 -5.38 8.08 -1.04
C PRO A 105 -3.88 8.37 -0.89
N GLU A 106 -3.51 9.26 0.03
CA GLU A 106 -2.10 9.51 0.36
C GLU A 106 -1.46 8.27 1.00
N ARG A 107 -2.13 7.63 1.97
CA ARG A 107 -1.63 6.38 2.57
C ARG A 107 -1.46 5.27 1.55
N TRP A 108 -2.38 5.11 0.60
CA TRP A 108 -2.24 4.10 -0.45
C TRP A 108 -1.12 4.42 -1.44
N ARG A 109 -0.85 5.70 -1.70
CA ARG A 109 0.30 6.12 -2.50
C ARG A 109 1.59 5.82 -1.77
N GLU A 110 1.68 6.22 -0.50
CA GLU A 110 2.83 5.95 0.37
C GLU A 110 3.11 4.43 0.47
N GLU A 111 2.10 3.62 0.78
CA GLU A 111 2.23 2.16 0.85
C GLU A 111 2.65 1.55 -0.49
N ARG A 112 2.12 2.05 -1.61
CA ARG A 112 2.55 1.61 -2.94
C ARG A 112 4.01 1.98 -3.20
N THR A 113 4.41 3.22 -2.90
CA THR A 113 5.80 3.67 -3.08
C THR A 113 6.76 2.91 -2.17
N GLU A 114 6.34 2.55 -0.97
CA GLU A 114 7.13 1.74 -0.04
C GLU A 114 7.34 0.34 -0.62
N ARG A 115 6.28 -0.30 -1.11
CA ARG A 115 6.38 -1.61 -1.79
C ARG A 115 7.29 -1.55 -3.02
N GLU A 116 7.13 -0.54 -3.86
CA GLU A 116 7.99 -0.34 -5.05
C GLU A 116 9.46 -0.12 -4.65
N SER A 117 9.71 0.65 -3.58
CA SER A 117 11.06 0.90 -3.08
C SER A 117 11.71 -0.34 -2.48
N ALA A 118 10.95 -1.14 -1.75
CA ALA A 118 11.41 -2.41 -1.18
C ALA A 118 11.71 -3.42 -2.30
N GLU A 119 10.84 -3.52 -3.31
CA GLU A 119 11.07 -4.38 -4.46
C GLU A 119 12.31 -3.94 -5.23
N LYS A 120 12.49 -2.63 -5.44
CA LYS A 120 13.69 -2.09 -6.10
C LYS A 120 14.97 -2.40 -5.33
N GLN A 121 14.96 -2.24 -4.00
CA GLN A 121 16.11 -2.60 -3.16
C GLN A 121 16.43 -4.09 -3.23
N ASP A 122 15.42 -4.95 -3.25
CA ASP A 122 15.62 -6.38 -3.42
C ASP A 122 16.18 -6.74 -4.79
N TRP A 123 15.69 -6.09 -5.85
CA TRP A 123 16.26 -6.24 -7.20
C TRP A 123 17.72 -5.80 -7.25
N GLU A 124 18.04 -4.68 -6.62
CA GLU A 124 19.39 -4.13 -6.57
C GLU A 124 20.34 -5.06 -5.81
N LYS A 125 19.95 -5.57 -4.64
CA LYS A 125 20.73 -6.57 -3.90
C LYS A 125 20.99 -7.84 -4.74
N ARG A 126 19.96 -8.38 -5.39
CA ARG A 126 20.12 -9.56 -6.26
C ARG A 126 21.08 -9.27 -7.43
N GLU A 127 21.07 -8.06 -7.96
CA GLU A 127 21.96 -7.66 -9.04
C GLU A 127 23.40 -7.45 -8.54
N GLU A 128 23.57 -6.87 -7.35
CA GLU A 128 24.87 -6.76 -6.69
C GLU A 128 25.47 -8.14 -6.42
N ASP A 129 24.68 -9.07 -5.89
CA ASP A 129 25.10 -10.46 -5.65
C ASP A 129 25.57 -11.12 -6.96
N ARG A 130 24.78 -10.97 -8.04
CA ARG A 130 25.18 -11.47 -9.37
C ARG A 130 26.50 -10.86 -9.84
N ARG A 131 26.70 -9.56 -9.66
CA ARG A 131 27.95 -8.88 -10.06
C ARG A 131 29.13 -9.34 -9.22
N VAL A 132 28.94 -9.52 -7.92
CA VAL A 132 29.98 -10.03 -7.01
C VAL A 132 30.36 -11.46 -7.38
N GLU A 133 29.38 -12.32 -7.67
CA GLU A 133 29.63 -13.69 -8.11
C GLU A 133 30.38 -13.74 -9.46
N LEU A 134 29.99 -12.92 -10.43
CA LEU A 134 30.68 -12.82 -11.72
C LEU A 134 32.11 -12.30 -11.55
N ALA A 135 32.32 -11.27 -10.75
CA ALA A 135 33.66 -10.75 -10.45
C ALA A 135 34.53 -11.79 -9.74
N ALA A 136 33.96 -12.56 -8.79
CA ALA A 136 34.67 -13.65 -8.12
C ALA A 136 35.01 -14.79 -9.08
N ALA A 137 34.11 -15.15 -10.00
CA ALA A 137 34.38 -16.15 -11.03
C ALA A 137 35.49 -15.70 -12.00
N GLU A 138 35.47 -14.44 -12.42
CA GLU A 138 36.51 -13.85 -13.26
C GLU A 138 37.86 -13.79 -12.53
N ALA A 139 37.87 -13.43 -11.25
CA ALA A 139 39.09 -13.43 -10.43
C ALA A 139 39.72 -14.83 -10.36
N ARG A 140 38.91 -15.88 -10.18
CA ARG A 140 39.39 -17.28 -10.20
C ARG A 140 39.98 -17.66 -11.55
N LEU A 141 39.34 -17.25 -12.64
CA LEU A 141 39.84 -17.52 -13.99
C LEU A 141 41.19 -16.82 -14.24
N ASN A 142 41.32 -15.57 -13.78
CA ASN A 142 42.58 -14.83 -13.90
C ASN A 142 43.67 -15.47 -13.03
N GLN A 143 43.38 -15.89 -11.80
CA GLN A 143 44.33 -16.63 -10.98
C GLN A 143 44.83 -17.89 -11.68
N LEU A 144 43.93 -18.70 -12.25
CA LEU A 144 44.31 -19.91 -12.97
C LEU A 144 45.24 -19.61 -14.17
N ARG A 145 44.98 -18.52 -14.89
CA ARG A 145 45.84 -18.08 -16.01
C ARG A 145 47.21 -17.61 -15.53
N GLU A 146 47.25 -16.89 -14.42
CA GLU A 146 48.51 -16.43 -13.82
C GLU A 146 49.34 -17.62 -13.31
N ASP A 147 48.71 -18.58 -12.63
CA ASP A 147 49.37 -19.80 -12.15
C ASP A 147 49.93 -20.63 -13.31
N ASP A 148 49.18 -20.80 -14.39
CA ASP A 148 49.63 -21.47 -15.63
C ASP A 148 50.79 -20.72 -16.30
N ARG A 149 50.76 -19.38 -16.30
CA ARG A 149 51.88 -18.56 -16.79
C ARG A 149 53.12 -18.76 -15.93
N LEU A 150 52.99 -18.71 -14.61
CA LEU A 150 54.09 -18.92 -13.67
C LEU A 150 54.68 -20.31 -13.81
N HIS A 151 53.85 -21.34 -13.96
CA HIS A 151 54.31 -22.71 -14.16
C HIS A 151 55.18 -22.83 -15.42
N ARG A 152 54.73 -22.27 -16.55
CA ARG A 152 55.52 -22.26 -17.80
C ARG A 152 56.83 -21.51 -17.65
N GLU A 153 56.83 -20.37 -16.96
CA GLU A 153 58.05 -19.61 -16.70
C GLU A 153 59.03 -20.39 -15.81
N GLU A 154 58.54 -21.11 -14.81
CA GLU A 154 59.36 -21.98 -13.97
C GLU A 154 59.93 -23.16 -14.75
N GLU A 155 59.14 -23.81 -15.60
CA GLU A 155 59.60 -24.87 -16.49
C GLU A 155 60.68 -24.37 -17.44
N ALA A 156 60.47 -23.20 -18.06
CA ALA A 156 61.47 -22.59 -18.93
C ALA A 156 62.76 -22.25 -18.17
N LYS A 157 62.67 -21.74 -16.94
CA LYS A 157 63.85 -21.49 -16.09
C LYS A 157 64.59 -22.77 -15.74
N LYS A 158 63.87 -23.85 -15.41
CA LYS A 158 64.45 -25.17 -15.13
C LYS A 158 65.17 -25.74 -16.36
N GLU A 159 64.57 -25.62 -17.55
CA GLU A 159 65.17 -26.08 -18.80
C GLU A 159 66.46 -25.30 -19.11
N VAL A 160 66.44 -23.98 -18.94
CA VAL A 160 67.63 -23.13 -19.13
C VAL A 160 68.73 -23.51 -18.14
N ALA A 161 68.40 -23.72 -16.87
CA ALA A 161 69.37 -24.13 -15.84
C ALA A 161 69.98 -25.49 -16.18
N LEU A 162 69.17 -26.48 -16.58
CA LEU A 162 69.65 -27.79 -16.99
C LEU A 162 70.58 -27.71 -18.21
N LYS A 163 70.25 -26.85 -19.18
CA LYS A 163 71.10 -26.63 -20.35
C LYS A 163 72.44 -26.00 -19.97
N GLN A 164 72.44 -25.03 -19.06
CA GLN A 164 73.66 -24.42 -18.55
C GLN A 164 74.53 -25.44 -17.81
N GLU A 165 73.94 -26.31 -16.98
CA GLU A 165 74.67 -27.38 -16.29
C GLU A 165 75.33 -28.34 -17.29
N ARG A 166 74.59 -28.78 -18.32
CA ARG A 166 75.13 -29.62 -19.40
C ARG A 166 76.23 -28.91 -20.19
N ASP A 167 76.15 -27.61 -20.38
CA ASP A 167 77.18 -26.82 -21.05
C ASP A 167 78.45 -26.73 -20.20
N GLN A 168 78.30 -26.59 -18.88
CA GLN A 168 79.39 -26.62 -17.90
C GLN A 168 80.05 -28.00 -17.85
N GLU A 169 79.28 -29.08 -17.75
CA GLU A 169 79.80 -30.45 -17.74
C GLU A 169 80.62 -30.72 -19.01
N ARG A 170 80.09 -30.37 -20.19
CA ARG A 170 80.82 -30.49 -21.46
C ARG A 170 82.10 -29.64 -21.48
N ALA A 171 82.10 -28.48 -20.84
CA ALA A 171 83.30 -27.65 -20.74
C ALA A 171 84.35 -28.28 -19.81
N ASP A 172 83.93 -28.84 -18.69
CA ASP A 172 84.83 -29.53 -17.76
C ASP A 172 85.38 -30.83 -18.34
N GLU A 173 84.59 -31.58 -19.12
CA GLU A 173 85.07 -32.73 -19.87
C GLU A 173 86.15 -32.35 -20.89
N ARG A 174 85.96 -31.23 -21.61
CA ARG A 174 86.99 -30.70 -22.54
C ARG A 174 88.27 -30.37 -21.79
N ARG A 175 88.18 -29.68 -20.64
CA ARG A 175 89.34 -29.37 -19.79
C ARG A 175 90.08 -30.64 -19.35
N ARG A 176 89.34 -31.63 -18.83
CA ARG A 176 89.93 -32.92 -18.42
C ARG A 176 90.59 -33.65 -19.59
N HIS A 177 90.01 -33.57 -20.78
CA HIS A 177 90.61 -34.16 -21.98
C HIS A 177 91.90 -33.43 -22.38
N GLU A 178 91.91 -32.11 -22.36
CA GLU A 178 93.09 -31.28 -22.61
C GLU A 178 94.22 -31.60 -21.62
N GLU A 179 93.92 -31.67 -20.31
CA GLU A 179 94.86 -32.06 -19.26
C GLU A 179 95.48 -33.44 -19.53
N ARG A 180 94.69 -34.43 -19.94
CA ARG A 180 95.18 -35.77 -20.31
C ARG A 180 96.12 -35.72 -21.52
N MET A 181 95.78 -34.93 -22.53
CA MET A 181 96.62 -34.77 -23.73
C MET A 181 97.93 -34.04 -23.41
N GLU A 182 97.91 -33.08 -22.51
CA GLU A 182 99.12 -32.40 -22.02
C GLU A 182 100.05 -33.35 -21.27
N LEU A 183 99.51 -34.19 -20.39
CA LEU A 183 100.29 -35.22 -19.69
C LEU A 183 100.93 -36.20 -20.68
N GLN A 184 100.18 -36.67 -21.69
CA GLN A 184 100.73 -37.55 -22.73
C GLN A 184 101.84 -36.86 -23.54
N ARG A 185 101.67 -35.58 -23.89
CA ARG A 185 102.71 -34.81 -24.59
C ARG A 185 103.96 -34.64 -23.72
N ALA A 186 103.80 -34.38 -22.42
CA ALA A 186 104.90 -34.29 -21.48
C ALA A 186 105.64 -35.62 -21.33
N GLU A 187 104.91 -36.73 -21.21
CA GLU A 187 105.50 -38.07 -21.15
C GLU A 187 106.23 -38.44 -22.44
N ALA A 188 105.66 -38.11 -23.61
CA ALA A 188 106.32 -38.33 -24.89
C ALA A 188 107.63 -37.54 -25.01
N ARG A 189 107.67 -36.28 -24.52
CA ARG A 189 108.90 -35.48 -24.43
C ARG A 189 109.93 -36.18 -23.53
N GLN A 190 109.53 -36.64 -22.35
CA GLN A 190 110.42 -37.37 -21.43
C GLN A 190 110.97 -38.67 -22.05
N ARG A 191 110.12 -39.47 -22.71
CA ARG A 191 110.56 -40.70 -23.41
C ARG A 191 111.54 -40.39 -24.55
N HIS A 192 111.29 -39.32 -25.30
CA HIS A 192 112.19 -38.86 -26.35
C HIS A 192 113.55 -38.45 -25.78
N GLU A 193 113.57 -37.66 -24.69
CA GLU A 193 114.80 -37.29 -23.99
C GLU A 193 115.58 -38.53 -23.51
N GLN A 194 114.90 -39.50 -22.88
CA GLN A 194 115.51 -40.78 -22.47
C GLN A 194 116.11 -41.55 -23.64
N MET A 195 115.40 -41.63 -24.77
CA MET A 195 115.88 -42.28 -25.99
C MET A 195 117.14 -41.60 -26.54
N MET A 196 117.16 -40.26 -26.59
CA MET A 196 118.32 -39.49 -27.04
C MET A 196 119.54 -39.73 -26.15
N ILE A 197 119.35 -39.86 -24.84
CA ILE A 197 120.43 -40.21 -23.89
C ILE A 197 120.94 -41.64 -24.14
N LEU A 198 120.08 -42.60 -24.44
CA LEU A 198 120.52 -43.98 -24.76
C LEU A 198 121.29 -44.04 -26.08
N LEU A 199 120.81 -43.34 -27.11
CA LEU A 199 121.47 -43.27 -28.42
C LEU A 199 122.85 -42.60 -28.30
N SER A 200 123.00 -41.54 -27.50
CA SER A 200 124.30 -40.91 -27.27
C SER A 200 125.28 -41.82 -26.52
N LYS A 201 124.78 -42.62 -25.56
CA LYS A 201 125.60 -43.64 -24.85
C LYS A 201 126.03 -44.79 -25.76
N LEU A 202 125.17 -45.25 -26.68
CA LEU A 202 125.47 -46.34 -27.61
C LEU A 202 126.39 -45.88 -28.77
N GLY A 203 126.23 -44.64 -29.25
CA GLY A 203 127.11 -44.06 -30.27
C GLY A 203 128.48 -43.61 -29.77
N GLY A 204 128.68 -43.56 -28.44
CA GLY A 204 129.95 -43.22 -27.80
C GLY A 204 130.80 -44.43 -27.35
N SER A 205 130.36 -45.66 -27.63
CA SER A 205 131.11 -46.89 -27.35
C SER A 205 131.78 -47.42 -28.63
N THR A 206 132.82 -46.72 -29.09
CA THR A 206 133.87 -47.26 -29.97
C THR A 206 135.16 -47.35 -29.18
#